data_AF-A0A934F7F6-F1
#
_entry.id   AF-A0A934F7F6-F1
#
_cell.length_a   1.000
_cell.length_b   1.000
_cell.length_c   1.000
_cell.angle_alpha   90.00
_cell.angle_beta   90.00
_cell.angle_gamma   90.00
#
_symmetry.space_group_name_H-M   'P 1'
#
loop_
_entity.id
_entity.type
_entity.pdbx_description
1 polymer ?
#
loop_
_entity_poly.entity_id
_entity_poly.type
_entity_poly.pdbx_seq_one_letter_code
_entity_poly.pdbx_strand_id
1 'polypeptide(L)'
;MAQYKVIAGTFHVKGFQPDGDSIRFQANKPEHWDFFKWSSEAEKSAKKKQLRIEAIDALETHYEGWHQPRPFALAALESLLELLNITEVVYSLSVTQIVDANDGKAGYIASATTDRYGRPVSYVFPKSAKLTDGAVLDSADLPVEKSVNFLLAREGLAYPTFYTTTDRTFAEKIRAVVARARKTKRGIWSIDRTSDFTMWDVRTIQEDILLLPKLFRRLVGFFDQYAEFDKLPAYMAKQRDNLVLWDGTKKKSFADLMEFKGRRILMKTPVEDILFAPK
;
A
#
# COMPACT_ATOMS: atom_id res chain seq x y z
N MET A 1 3.64 19.64 -12.62
CA MET A 1 4.08 18.66 -11.60
C MET A 1 3.03 18.66 -10.50
N ALA A 2 2.79 17.51 -9.85
CA ALA A 2 1.83 17.46 -8.75
C ALA A 2 2.32 18.31 -7.58
N GLN A 3 1.40 19.00 -6.89
CA GLN A 3 1.71 19.77 -5.69
C GLN A 3 1.21 19.01 -4.46
N TYR A 4 2.07 18.90 -3.45
CA TYR A 4 1.81 18.21 -2.20
C TYR A 4 1.77 19.21 -1.05
N LYS A 5 0.65 19.24 -0.33
CA LYS A 5 0.52 19.98 0.91
C LYS A 5 1.19 19.19 2.03
N VAL A 6 2.17 19.81 2.69
CA VAL A 6 2.80 19.29 3.90
C VAL A 6 1.91 19.62 5.09
N ILE A 7 1.63 18.61 5.92
CA ILE A 7 0.81 18.74 7.12
C ILE A 7 1.56 18.08 8.28
N ALA A 8 1.85 18.86 9.31
CA ALA A 8 2.39 18.37 10.57
C ALA A 8 1.26 17.88 11.47
N GLY A 9 1.54 16.81 12.22
CA GLY A 9 0.53 16.19 13.08
C GLY A 9 1.11 15.04 13.87
N THR A 10 0.21 14.15 14.30
CA THR A 10 0.52 13.00 15.13
C THR A 10 -0.11 11.73 14.56
N PHE A 11 0.63 10.62 14.65
CA PHE A 11 0.21 9.30 14.20
C PHE A 11 -0.41 8.52 15.35
N HIS A 12 -1.50 7.81 15.06
CA HIS A 12 -2.30 7.09 16.04
C HIS A 12 -2.57 5.65 15.63
N VAL A 13 -2.41 4.73 16.58
CA VAL A 13 -2.57 3.28 16.40
C VAL A 13 -3.35 2.64 17.54
N LYS A 14 -3.33 3.22 18.74
CA LYS A 14 -4.06 2.67 19.89
C LYS A 14 -5.56 2.63 19.63
N GLY A 15 -6.14 1.44 19.76
CA GLY A 15 -7.54 1.16 19.48
C GLY A 15 -7.87 0.95 17.99
N PHE A 16 -6.87 0.97 17.10
CA PHE A 16 -7.06 0.84 15.65
C PHE A 16 -6.40 -0.43 15.10
N GLN A 17 -6.67 -0.70 13.82
CA GLN A 17 -6.17 -1.85 13.06
C GLN A 17 -5.28 -1.36 11.89
N PRO A 18 -4.13 -0.70 12.16
CA PRO A 18 -3.23 -0.31 11.08
C PRO A 18 -2.59 -1.54 10.41
N ASP A 19 -2.11 -1.35 9.20
CA ASP A 19 -1.30 -2.30 8.43
C ASP A 19 -0.03 -1.60 7.91
N GLY A 20 0.74 -2.28 7.07
CA GLY A 20 2.02 -1.75 6.57
C GLY A 20 1.91 -0.57 5.60
N ASP A 21 0.69 -0.21 5.15
CA ASP A 21 0.47 0.90 4.22
C ASP A 21 -0.75 1.78 4.59
N SER A 22 -1.18 1.74 5.86
CA SER A 22 -2.23 2.59 6.40
C SER A 22 -2.10 2.83 7.91
N ILE A 23 -2.33 4.08 8.31
CA ILE A 23 -2.24 4.52 9.71
C ILE A 23 -3.17 5.72 9.95
N ARG A 24 -3.64 5.93 11.19
CA ARG A 24 -4.41 7.14 11.52
C ARG A 24 -3.49 8.32 11.75
N PHE A 25 -3.92 9.49 11.31
CA PHE A 25 -3.20 10.74 11.50
C PHE A 25 -4.15 11.85 11.94
N GLN A 26 -3.68 12.67 12.86
CA GLN A 26 -4.35 13.88 13.33
C GLN A 26 -3.44 15.07 13.05
N ALA A 27 -3.91 15.98 12.19
CA ALA A 27 -3.20 17.23 11.91
C ALA A 27 -3.16 18.11 13.17
N ASN A 28 -2.06 18.84 13.36
CA ASN A 28 -1.97 19.86 14.40
C ASN A 28 -2.93 21.03 14.12
N LYS A 29 -3.13 21.32 12.83
CA LYS A 29 -3.97 22.39 12.29
C LYS A 29 -5.03 21.80 11.37
N PRO A 30 -6.27 21.61 11.83
CA PRO A 30 -7.35 21.03 11.02
C PRO A 30 -7.59 21.78 9.70
N GLU A 31 -7.36 23.09 9.66
CA GLU A 31 -7.49 23.94 8.48
C GLU A 31 -6.55 23.54 7.32
N HIS A 32 -5.48 22.78 7.61
CA HIS A 32 -4.62 22.24 6.56
C HIS A 32 -5.26 21.13 5.74
N TRP A 33 -6.45 20.66 6.13
CA TRP A 33 -7.29 19.78 5.32
C TRP A 33 -8.20 20.51 4.34
N ASP A 34 -8.33 21.84 4.42
CA ASP A 34 -9.30 22.60 3.63
C ASP A 34 -8.99 22.65 2.13
N PHE A 35 -7.76 22.27 1.73
CA PHE A 35 -7.41 22.18 0.31
C PHE A 35 -8.02 20.95 -0.39
N PHE A 36 -8.49 19.96 0.37
CA PHE A 36 -9.17 18.80 -0.20
C PHE A 36 -10.65 19.10 -0.48
N LYS A 37 -11.15 18.49 -1.55
CA LYS A 37 -12.58 18.36 -1.81
C LYS A 37 -13.10 17.10 -1.13
N TRP A 38 -13.60 17.25 0.10
CA TRP A 38 -14.18 16.16 0.88
C TRP A 38 -15.52 15.71 0.31
N SER A 39 -15.85 14.43 0.45
CA SER A 39 -17.15 13.90 0.00
C SER A 39 -18.29 14.23 0.98
N SER A 40 -17.95 14.46 2.25
CA SER A 40 -18.89 14.86 3.30
C SER A 40 -18.24 15.71 4.40
N GLU A 41 -19.07 16.46 5.13
CA GLU A 41 -18.62 17.24 6.30
C GLU A 41 -18.13 16.34 7.45
N ALA A 42 -18.66 15.13 7.57
CA ALA A 42 -18.21 14.16 8.57
C ALA A 42 -16.76 13.72 8.33
N GLU A 43 -16.38 13.46 7.08
CA GLU A 43 -14.98 13.15 6.72
C GLU A 43 -14.06 14.33 6.99
N LYS A 44 -14.50 15.54 6.61
CA LYS A 44 -13.76 16.79 6.84
C LYS A 44 -13.50 17.01 8.33
N SER A 45 -14.54 16.91 9.16
CA SER A 45 -14.48 17.19 10.60
C SER A 45 -13.84 16.08 11.45
N ALA A 46 -13.63 14.88 10.90
CA ALA A 46 -12.98 13.78 11.62
C ALA A 46 -11.57 14.16 12.11
N LYS A 47 -11.34 14.08 13.43
CA LYS A 47 -10.04 14.43 14.03
C LYS A 47 -8.90 13.54 13.57
N LYS A 48 -9.15 12.22 13.50
CA LYS A 48 -8.18 11.19 13.09
C LYS A 48 -8.59 10.58 11.75
N LYS A 49 -7.85 10.87 10.70
CA LYS A 49 -8.12 10.36 9.33
C LYS A 49 -7.26 9.14 9.06
N GLN A 50 -7.82 8.11 8.43
CA GLN A 50 -7.02 6.97 7.94
C GLN A 50 -6.27 7.44 6.71
N LEU A 51 -4.95 7.27 6.70
CA LEU A 51 -4.13 7.54 5.53
C LEU A 51 -4.09 6.31 4.62
N ARG A 52 -4.03 6.54 3.30
CA ARG A 52 -3.51 5.57 2.34
C ARG A 52 -2.07 5.97 2.03
N ILE A 53 -1.11 5.12 2.37
CA ILE A 53 0.31 5.40 2.13
C ILE A 53 0.60 5.21 0.64
N GLU A 54 0.91 6.29 -0.06
CA GLU A 54 1.08 6.33 -1.53
C GLU A 54 2.20 5.37 -2.02
N ALA A 55 2.08 4.91 -3.27
CA ALA A 55 3.09 4.15 -4.02
C ALA A 55 3.47 2.75 -3.51
N ILE A 56 2.93 2.30 -2.37
CA ILE A 56 3.14 0.95 -1.83
C ILE A 56 1.82 0.24 -1.53
N ASP A 57 1.88 -1.08 -1.39
CA ASP A 57 0.79 -1.97 -0.98
C ASP A 57 1.43 -3.06 -0.11
N ALA A 58 1.19 -2.98 1.20
CA ALA A 58 1.71 -3.96 2.14
C ALA A 58 0.87 -5.24 2.08
N LEU A 59 1.45 -6.36 2.51
CA LEU A 59 0.71 -7.62 2.61
C LEU A 59 -0.48 -7.47 3.55
N GLU A 60 -1.61 -8.08 3.19
CA GLU A 60 -2.85 -7.98 3.97
C GLU A 60 -2.70 -8.67 5.34
N THR A 61 -2.87 -7.92 6.43
CA THR A 61 -3.01 -8.48 7.79
C THR A 61 -4.44 -8.96 8.06
N HIS A 62 -5.41 -8.36 7.34
CA HIS A 62 -6.83 -8.66 7.36
C HIS A 62 -7.53 -8.07 6.11
N TYR A 63 -8.24 -8.89 5.35
CA TYR A 63 -9.03 -8.47 4.18
C TYR A 63 -10.20 -9.46 3.99
N GLU A 64 -11.45 -9.01 4.20
CA GLU A 64 -12.65 -9.85 4.05
C GLU A 64 -12.59 -11.18 4.85
N GLY A 65 -11.91 -11.18 6.01
CA GLY A 65 -11.71 -12.38 6.84
C GLY A 65 -10.46 -13.20 6.47
N TRP A 66 -9.78 -12.85 5.39
CA TRP A 66 -8.56 -13.48 4.89
C TRP A 66 -7.31 -12.66 5.24
N HIS A 67 -6.13 -13.25 5.09
CA HIS A 67 -4.84 -12.56 5.25
C HIS A 67 -3.80 -13.18 4.35
N GLN A 68 -2.68 -12.48 4.15
CA GLN A 68 -1.47 -13.07 3.59
C GLN A 68 -0.56 -13.57 4.73
N PRO A 69 0.57 -14.25 4.45
CA PRO A 69 1.41 -14.81 5.51
C PRO A 69 1.82 -13.74 6.54
N ARG A 70 1.25 -13.86 7.74
CA ARG A 70 1.22 -12.80 8.76
C ARG A 70 2.60 -12.26 9.15
N PRO A 71 3.66 -13.07 9.31
CA PRO A 71 4.97 -12.55 9.70
C PRO A 71 5.48 -11.43 8.79
N PHE A 72 5.22 -11.51 7.48
CA PHE A 72 5.69 -10.50 6.53
C PHE A 72 4.80 -9.25 6.52
N ALA A 73 3.48 -9.43 6.68
CA ALA A 73 2.54 -8.33 6.83
C ALA A 73 2.80 -7.53 8.11
N LEU A 74 3.07 -8.23 9.22
CA LEU A 74 3.43 -7.63 10.49
C LEU A 74 4.81 -6.96 10.44
N ALA A 75 5.81 -7.54 9.78
CA ALA A 75 7.12 -6.90 9.63
C ALA A 75 7.04 -5.53 8.95
N ALA A 76 6.16 -5.38 7.95
CA ALA A 76 5.92 -4.10 7.30
C ALA A 76 5.28 -3.08 8.25
N LEU A 77 4.26 -3.50 9.01
CA LEU A 77 3.62 -2.67 10.04
C LEU A 77 4.62 -2.27 11.13
N GLU A 78 5.37 -3.21 11.71
CA GLU A 78 6.32 -2.94 12.79
C GLU A 78 7.43 -1.99 12.34
N SER A 79 7.97 -2.15 11.12
CA SER A 79 8.92 -1.19 10.56
C SER A 79 8.31 0.20 10.34
N LEU A 80 7.04 0.29 9.92
CA LEU A 80 6.33 1.56 9.85
C LEU A 80 6.25 2.24 11.22
N LEU A 81 5.91 1.48 12.26
CA LEU A 81 5.79 1.99 13.63
C LEU A 81 7.13 2.45 14.17
N GLU A 82 8.19 1.66 13.97
CA GLU A 82 9.55 2.00 14.38
C GLU A 82 10.04 3.28 13.68
N LEU A 83 9.84 3.40 12.37
CA LEU A 83 10.22 4.61 11.61
C LEU A 83 9.49 5.85 12.12
N LEU A 84 8.26 5.70 12.62
CA LEU A 84 7.48 6.77 13.25
C LEU A 84 7.73 6.92 14.76
N ASN A 85 8.66 6.14 15.31
CA ASN A 85 9.01 6.12 16.73
C ASN A 85 7.83 5.77 17.66
N ILE A 86 6.87 4.97 17.17
CA ILE A 86 5.79 4.37 17.95
C ILE A 86 6.33 3.06 18.51
N THR A 87 6.40 2.97 19.83
CA THR A 87 7.00 1.84 20.57
C THR A 87 6.01 1.24 21.55
N GLU A 88 6.43 0.20 22.29
CA GLU A 88 5.63 -0.43 23.36
C GLU A 88 4.27 -0.95 22.84
N VAL A 89 4.29 -1.47 21.62
CA VAL A 89 3.09 -1.91 20.91
C VAL A 89 2.60 -3.22 21.50
N VAL A 90 1.33 -3.22 21.93
CA VAL A 90 0.62 -4.41 22.41
C VAL A 90 -0.52 -4.70 21.44
N TYR A 91 -0.50 -5.89 20.87
CA TYR A 91 -1.54 -6.37 19.96
C TYR A 91 -2.68 -7.07 20.71
N SER A 92 -3.87 -7.10 20.10
CA SER A 92 -4.93 -8.01 20.49
C SER A 92 -4.49 -9.47 20.31
N LEU A 93 -5.20 -10.41 20.94
CA LEU A 93 -4.92 -11.85 20.77
C LEU A 93 -4.99 -12.31 19.30
N SER A 94 -5.84 -11.69 18.50
CA SER A 94 -5.97 -11.94 17.06
C SER A 94 -4.87 -11.29 16.20
N VAL A 95 -4.03 -10.44 16.80
CA VAL A 95 -2.97 -9.67 16.11
C VAL A 95 -3.51 -8.82 14.96
N THR A 96 -4.73 -8.31 15.11
CA THR A 96 -5.39 -7.42 14.12
C THR A 96 -5.55 -5.99 14.63
N GLN A 97 -5.55 -5.78 15.95
CA GLN A 97 -5.71 -4.47 16.57
C GLN A 97 -4.54 -4.18 17.49
N ILE A 98 -4.11 -2.93 17.54
CA ILE A 98 -3.17 -2.45 18.57
C ILE A 98 -4.01 -1.94 19.75
N VAL A 99 -3.95 -2.66 20.87
CA VAL A 99 -4.72 -2.33 22.08
C VAL A 99 -4.00 -1.31 22.96
N ASP A 100 -2.68 -1.28 22.90
CA ASP A 100 -1.87 -0.26 23.56
C ASP A 100 -0.58 0.03 22.78
N ALA A 101 -0.07 1.26 22.93
CA ALA A 101 1.19 1.71 22.35
C ALA A 101 1.56 3.08 22.93
N ASN A 102 2.84 3.44 22.77
CA ASN A 102 3.31 4.81 22.91
C ASN A 102 2.80 5.67 21.73
N ASP A 103 1.51 6.00 21.77
CA ASP A 103 0.72 6.58 20.70
C ASP A 103 0.97 8.09 20.48
N GLY A 104 0.42 8.66 19.39
CA GLY A 104 0.41 10.11 19.17
C GLY A 104 1.76 10.70 18.80
N LYS A 105 2.61 9.93 18.12
CA LYS A 105 3.96 10.37 17.74
C LYS A 105 3.92 11.39 16.63
N ALA A 106 4.68 12.46 16.79
CA ALA A 106 4.71 13.56 15.84
C ALA A 106 5.42 13.17 14.53
N GLY A 107 4.96 13.76 13.43
CA GLY A 107 5.64 13.73 12.15
C GLY A 107 4.85 14.51 11.12
N TYR A 108 5.04 14.14 9.85
CA TYR A 108 4.47 14.89 8.74
C TYR A 108 3.88 13.96 7.70
N ILE A 109 2.91 14.47 6.96
CA ILE A 109 2.47 13.90 5.70
C ILE A 109 2.63 14.92 4.58
N ALA A 110 2.81 14.45 3.35
CA ALA A 110 2.69 15.24 2.15
C ALA A 110 1.61 14.61 1.27
N SER A 111 0.53 15.34 1.01
CA SER A 111 -0.66 14.80 0.33
C SER A 111 -1.15 15.74 -0.77
N ALA A 112 -1.70 15.16 -1.84
CA ALA A 112 -2.21 15.92 -2.99
C ALA A 112 -3.71 15.67 -3.24
N THR A 113 -4.23 14.48 -2.89
CA THR A 113 -5.64 14.10 -3.07
C THR A 113 -6.11 13.14 -1.99
N THR A 114 -7.40 12.82 -2.02
CA THR A 114 -8.00 11.67 -1.33
C THR A 114 -8.30 10.54 -2.31
N ASP A 115 -8.38 9.31 -1.80
CA ASP A 115 -8.91 8.18 -2.56
C ASP A 115 -10.45 8.16 -2.58
N ARG A 116 -11.03 7.17 -3.26
CA ARG A 116 -12.49 6.97 -3.37
C ARG A 116 -13.20 6.68 -2.04
N TYR A 117 -12.46 6.41 -0.97
CA TYR A 117 -12.98 6.18 0.38
C TYR A 117 -12.73 7.39 1.30
N GLY A 118 -12.35 8.54 0.73
CA GLY A 118 -12.07 9.76 1.47
C GLY A 118 -10.76 9.70 2.28
N ARG A 119 -9.89 8.72 2.04
CA ARG A 119 -8.60 8.63 2.75
C ARG A 119 -7.58 9.55 2.07
N PRO A 120 -6.91 10.46 2.79
CA PRO A 120 -5.77 11.19 2.23
C PRO A 120 -4.73 10.22 1.69
N VAL A 121 -4.30 10.42 0.45
CA VAL A 121 -3.22 9.65 -0.15
C VAL A 121 -1.91 10.39 0.08
N SER A 122 -1.01 9.76 0.82
CA SER A 122 0.05 10.48 1.53
C SER A 122 1.42 9.81 1.40
N TYR A 123 2.45 10.64 1.23
CA TYR A 123 3.80 10.30 1.64
C TYR A 123 3.95 10.62 3.13
N VAL A 124 4.40 9.64 3.91
CA VAL A 124 4.48 9.73 5.37
C VAL A 124 5.93 9.98 5.78
N PHE A 125 6.16 10.88 6.73
CA PHE A 125 7.50 11.26 7.17
C PHE A 125 7.61 11.28 8.70
N PRO A 126 8.74 10.80 9.24
CA PRO A 126 9.01 10.94 10.66
C PRO A 126 9.30 12.41 11.03
N LYS A 127 9.20 12.73 12.33
CA LYS A 127 9.57 14.07 12.85
C LYS A 127 10.96 14.54 12.42
N SER A 128 11.91 13.61 12.31
CA SER A 128 13.30 13.89 11.91
C SER A 128 13.44 14.42 10.47
N ALA A 129 12.40 14.31 9.63
CA ALA A 129 12.38 14.90 8.29
C ALA A 129 12.37 16.43 8.32
N LYS A 130 11.93 17.05 9.43
CA LYS A 130 11.93 18.52 9.66
C LYS A 130 11.28 19.31 8.52
N LEU A 131 10.14 18.82 8.01
CA LEU A 131 9.38 19.53 6.99
C LEU A 131 8.65 20.75 7.59
N THR A 132 8.32 21.71 6.73
CA THR A 132 7.58 22.92 7.13
C THR A 132 6.08 22.69 7.03
N ASP A 133 5.38 22.79 8.16
CA ASP A 133 3.91 22.67 8.21
C ASP A 133 3.24 23.70 7.29
N GLY A 134 2.28 23.26 6.49
CA GLY A 134 1.56 24.11 5.54
C GLY A 134 2.32 24.43 4.25
N ALA A 135 3.58 24.00 4.08
CA ALA A 135 4.29 24.17 2.82
C ALA A 135 3.61 23.42 1.68
N VAL A 136 3.78 23.91 0.45
CA VAL A 136 3.37 23.23 -0.77
C VAL A 136 4.63 22.94 -1.56
N LEU A 137 4.94 21.68 -1.75
CA LEU A 137 6.15 21.20 -2.42
C LEU A 137 5.77 20.36 -3.62
N ASP A 138 6.57 20.40 -4.67
CA ASP A 138 6.45 19.44 -5.77
C ASP A 138 7.44 18.28 -5.62
N SER A 139 7.57 17.45 -6.65
CA SER A 139 8.45 16.29 -6.62
C SER A 139 9.94 16.59 -6.77
N ALA A 140 10.33 17.82 -7.10
CA ALA A 140 11.71 18.26 -7.06
C ALA A 140 12.16 18.58 -5.63
N ASP A 141 11.30 19.21 -4.84
CA ASP A 141 11.65 19.71 -3.50
C ASP A 141 11.32 18.75 -2.35
N LEU A 142 10.28 17.91 -2.49
CA LEU A 142 9.89 16.99 -1.42
C LEU A 142 10.89 15.82 -1.32
N PRO A 143 11.49 15.56 -0.15
CA PRO A 143 12.55 14.56 0.02
C PRO A 143 11.97 13.15 0.17
N VAL A 144 11.33 12.62 -0.88
CA VAL A 144 10.61 11.34 -0.85
C VAL A 144 11.45 10.16 -0.33
N GLU A 145 12.77 10.21 -0.48
CA GLU A 145 13.71 9.20 0.01
C GLU A 145 13.74 9.08 1.54
N LYS A 146 13.28 10.13 2.24
CA LYS A 146 13.09 10.16 3.69
C LYS A 146 11.69 9.72 4.13
N SER A 147 10.79 9.46 3.18
CA SER A 147 9.44 8.99 3.49
C SER A 147 9.46 7.53 3.96
N VAL A 148 8.55 7.19 4.86
CA VAL A 148 8.31 5.82 5.31
C VAL A 148 7.98 4.93 4.11
N ASN A 149 7.18 5.41 3.16
CA ASN A 149 6.80 4.70 1.94
C ASN A 149 8.04 4.21 1.17
N PHE A 150 8.98 5.13 0.92
CA PHE A 150 10.21 4.84 0.21
C PHE A 150 11.10 3.87 0.98
N LEU A 151 11.21 4.06 2.30
CA LEU A 151 12.03 3.20 3.16
C LEU A 151 11.48 1.77 3.18
N LEU A 152 10.18 1.57 3.36
CA LEU A 152 9.56 0.24 3.32
C LEU A 152 9.76 -0.44 1.96
N ALA A 153 9.60 0.28 0.86
CA ALA A 153 9.85 -0.24 -0.49
C ALA A 153 11.32 -0.63 -0.71
N ARG A 154 12.26 0.21 -0.25
CA ARG A 154 13.71 -0.05 -0.31
C ARG A 154 14.12 -1.28 0.48
N GLU A 155 13.51 -1.48 1.64
CA GLU A 155 13.75 -2.61 2.52
C GLU A 155 13.07 -3.91 2.03
N GLY A 156 12.22 -3.82 1.00
CA GLY A 156 11.47 -4.96 0.47
C GLY A 156 10.39 -5.44 1.44
N LEU A 157 9.77 -4.52 2.19
CA LEU A 157 8.71 -4.83 3.15
C LEU A 157 7.30 -4.60 2.56
N ALA A 158 7.19 -3.91 1.44
CA ALA A 158 5.94 -3.69 0.74
C ALA A 158 6.12 -3.85 -0.78
N TYR A 159 5.05 -4.25 -1.47
CA TYR A 159 5.04 -4.23 -2.93
C TYR A 159 4.89 -2.78 -3.40
N PRO A 160 5.47 -2.40 -4.56
CA PRO A 160 5.10 -1.16 -5.21
C PRO A 160 3.64 -1.24 -5.68
N THR A 161 2.91 -0.15 -5.60
CA THR A 161 1.61 0.00 -6.23
C THR A 161 1.47 1.44 -6.68
N PHE A 162 1.70 1.64 -7.97
CA PHE A 162 1.60 2.95 -8.59
C PHE A 162 0.21 3.12 -9.20
N TYR A 163 -0.36 4.31 -9.07
CA TYR A 163 -1.51 4.70 -9.86
C TYR A 163 -1.04 5.54 -11.04
N THR A 164 -1.86 5.64 -12.09
CA THR A 164 -1.57 6.55 -13.22
C THR A 164 -1.49 8.02 -12.80
N THR A 165 -1.98 8.34 -11.60
CA THR A 165 -1.91 9.66 -10.96
C THR A 165 -0.70 9.82 -10.03
N THR A 166 0.04 8.75 -9.72
CA THR A 166 1.26 8.85 -8.91
C THR A 166 2.30 9.67 -9.67
N ASP A 167 2.91 10.66 -9.02
CA ASP A 167 3.92 11.51 -9.65
C ASP A 167 5.10 10.67 -10.17
N ARG A 168 5.46 10.88 -11.44
CA ARG A 168 6.41 10.05 -12.16
C ARG A 168 7.80 10.07 -11.53
N THR A 169 8.24 11.23 -11.03
CA THR A 169 9.55 11.38 -10.38
C THR A 169 9.64 10.51 -9.13
N PHE A 170 8.58 10.47 -8.32
CA PHE A 170 8.54 9.60 -7.14
C PHE A 170 8.40 8.13 -7.50
N ALA A 171 7.54 7.81 -8.48
CA ALA A 171 7.38 6.45 -8.96
C ALA A 171 8.72 5.89 -9.48
N GLU A 172 9.51 6.68 -10.21
CA GLU A 172 10.84 6.29 -10.69
C GLU A 172 11.82 5.99 -9.56
N LYS A 173 11.88 6.86 -8.55
CA LYS A 173 12.73 6.66 -7.36
C LYS A 173 12.36 5.39 -6.59
N ILE A 174 11.06 5.15 -6.36
CA ILE A 174 10.56 3.97 -5.65
C ILE A 174 10.76 2.70 -6.49
N ARG A 175 10.46 2.75 -7.79
CA ARG A 175 10.68 1.65 -8.73
C ARG A 175 12.14 1.23 -8.76
N ALA A 176 13.08 2.17 -8.75
CA ALA A 176 14.51 1.86 -8.74
C ALA A 176 14.94 1.09 -7.48
N VAL A 177 14.48 1.51 -6.29
CA VAL A 177 14.82 0.78 -5.05
C VAL A 177 14.12 -0.56 -4.94
N VAL A 178 12.90 -0.70 -5.46
CA VAL A 178 12.20 -1.98 -5.55
C VAL A 178 12.93 -2.93 -6.48
N ALA A 179 13.31 -2.50 -7.68
CA ALA A 179 14.04 -3.33 -8.62
C ALA A 179 15.37 -3.81 -8.03
N ARG A 180 16.06 -2.94 -7.26
CA ARG A 180 17.25 -3.32 -6.50
C ARG A 180 16.92 -4.35 -5.42
N ALA A 181 15.92 -4.10 -4.58
CA ALA A 181 15.49 -5.00 -3.52
C ALA A 181 15.13 -6.39 -4.08
N ARG A 182 14.46 -6.45 -5.24
CA ARG A 182 14.17 -7.70 -5.94
C ARG A 182 15.43 -8.40 -6.41
N LYS A 183 16.33 -7.69 -7.12
CA LYS A 183 17.59 -8.27 -7.61
C LYS A 183 18.43 -8.86 -6.48
N THR A 184 18.42 -8.22 -5.31
CA THR A 184 19.17 -8.66 -4.13
C THR A 184 18.38 -9.56 -3.19
N LYS A 185 17.16 -9.99 -3.56
CA LYS A 185 16.29 -10.86 -2.75
C LYS A 185 16.06 -10.33 -1.32
N ARG A 186 15.82 -9.02 -1.17
CA ARG A 186 15.59 -8.38 0.14
C ARG A 186 14.13 -8.52 0.56
N GLY A 187 13.89 -8.83 1.84
CA GLY A 187 12.54 -8.90 2.41
C GLY A 187 11.63 -9.88 1.65
N ILE A 188 10.43 -9.43 1.29
CA ILE A 188 9.42 -10.21 0.56
C ILE A 188 9.95 -10.76 -0.77
N TRP A 189 10.90 -10.07 -1.41
CA TRP A 189 11.44 -10.48 -2.72
C TRP A 189 12.27 -11.76 -2.69
N SER A 190 12.66 -12.23 -1.51
CA SER A 190 13.35 -13.52 -1.37
C SER A 190 12.45 -14.72 -1.67
N ILE A 191 11.14 -14.55 -1.47
CA ILE A 191 10.14 -15.62 -1.55
C ILE A 191 8.88 -15.21 -2.32
N ASP A 192 8.86 -14.01 -2.94
CA ASP A 192 7.78 -13.56 -3.81
C ASP A 192 7.49 -14.59 -4.91
N ARG A 193 6.21 -14.93 -5.08
CA ARG A 193 5.74 -15.89 -6.09
C ARG A 193 4.84 -15.25 -7.13
N THR A 194 4.68 -13.92 -7.11
CA THR A 194 3.76 -13.21 -8.02
C THR A 194 3.99 -13.56 -9.49
N SER A 195 5.25 -13.78 -9.91
CA SER A 195 5.56 -14.10 -11.31
C SER A 195 5.26 -15.55 -11.73
N ASP A 196 5.24 -16.49 -10.78
CA ASP A 196 5.06 -17.92 -11.03
C ASP A 196 4.63 -18.67 -9.76
N PHE A 197 3.35 -19.05 -9.73
CA PHE A 197 2.76 -19.77 -8.63
C PHE A 197 1.75 -20.81 -9.11
N THR A 198 1.46 -21.78 -8.24
CA THR A 198 0.44 -22.79 -8.47
C THR A 198 -0.57 -22.71 -7.34
N MET A 199 -1.84 -22.63 -7.68
CA MET A 199 -2.94 -22.39 -6.74
C MET A 199 -3.71 -23.70 -6.49
N TRP A 200 -3.72 -24.17 -5.25
CA TRP A 200 -4.40 -25.43 -4.86
C TRP A 200 -5.73 -25.19 -4.18
N ASP A 201 -5.75 -24.23 -3.27
CA ASP A 201 -6.90 -23.74 -2.53
C ASP A 201 -6.59 -22.32 -2.00
N VAL A 202 -7.52 -21.76 -1.23
CA VAL A 202 -7.33 -20.44 -0.61
C VAL A 202 -6.20 -20.43 0.43
N ARG A 203 -5.84 -21.57 1.05
CA ARG A 203 -4.74 -21.62 2.03
C ARG A 203 -3.39 -21.37 1.35
N THR A 204 -3.26 -21.78 0.09
CA THR A 204 -2.05 -21.48 -0.70
C THR A 204 -1.70 -19.99 -0.66
N ILE A 205 -2.67 -19.12 -0.92
CA ILE A 205 -2.44 -17.66 -0.99
C ILE A 205 -2.43 -16.98 0.39
N GLN A 206 -2.85 -17.68 1.45
CA GLN A 206 -2.87 -17.16 2.81
C GLN A 206 -1.63 -17.50 3.62
N GLU A 207 -1.09 -18.71 3.43
CA GLU A 207 -0.05 -19.28 4.29
C GLU A 207 1.23 -19.60 3.52
N ASP A 208 1.13 -20.06 2.28
CA ASP A 208 2.26 -20.70 1.61
C ASP A 208 3.09 -19.74 0.74
N ILE A 209 2.46 -18.74 0.12
CA ILE A 209 3.12 -17.87 -0.86
C ILE A 209 2.85 -16.38 -0.64
N LEU A 210 3.83 -15.56 -1.01
CA LEU A 210 3.67 -14.11 -1.10
C LEU A 210 3.26 -13.71 -2.51
N LEU A 211 2.25 -12.85 -2.59
CA LEU A 211 1.72 -12.29 -3.82
C LEU A 211 1.52 -10.79 -3.64
N LEU A 212 1.56 -10.05 -4.76
CA LEU A 212 1.07 -8.67 -4.82
C LEU A 212 -0.34 -8.58 -4.17
N PRO A 213 -0.59 -7.67 -3.22
CA PRO A 213 -1.85 -7.69 -2.46
C PRO A 213 -3.08 -7.40 -3.33
N LYS A 214 -2.98 -6.53 -4.35
CA LYS A 214 -4.04 -6.40 -5.37
C LYS A 214 -4.39 -7.71 -6.07
N LEU A 215 -3.42 -8.56 -6.39
CA LEU A 215 -3.69 -9.87 -6.97
C LEU A 215 -4.32 -10.80 -5.93
N PHE A 216 -3.77 -10.85 -4.71
CA PHE A 216 -4.36 -11.59 -3.60
C PHE A 216 -5.85 -11.28 -3.42
N ARG A 217 -6.23 -9.99 -3.36
CA ARG A 217 -7.62 -9.55 -3.24
C ARG A 217 -8.52 -10.06 -4.38
N ARG A 218 -8.00 -10.18 -5.61
CA ARG A 218 -8.76 -10.81 -6.73
C ARG A 218 -8.93 -12.31 -6.53
N LEU A 219 -7.89 -13.00 -6.07
CA LEU A 219 -7.95 -14.44 -5.86
C LEU A 219 -8.86 -14.82 -4.70
N VAL A 220 -8.87 -14.03 -3.61
CA VAL A 220 -9.86 -14.16 -2.53
C VAL A 220 -11.28 -14.07 -3.08
N GLY A 221 -11.59 -12.99 -3.82
CA GLY A 221 -12.92 -12.82 -4.41
C GLY A 221 -13.29 -13.89 -5.43
N PHE A 222 -12.32 -14.58 -6.03
CA PHE A 222 -12.56 -15.75 -6.87
C PHE A 222 -13.01 -16.94 -6.03
N PHE A 223 -12.30 -17.26 -4.96
CA PHE A 223 -12.62 -18.38 -4.07
C PHE A 223 -13.97 -18.23 -3.37
N ASP A 224 -14.41 -17.00 -3.10
CA ASP A 224 -15.73 -16.75 -2.53
C ASP A 224 -16.87 -17.03 -3.52
N GLN A 225 -16.60 -17.03 -4.83
CA GLN A 225 -17.61 -17.14 -5.89
C GLN A 225 -17.56 -18.47 -6.64
N TYR A 226 -16.42 -19.17 -6.64
CA TYR A 226 -16.17 -20.32 -7.49
C TYR A 226 -15.40 -21.41 -6.76
N ALA A 227 -15.86 -22.65 -6.92
CA ALA A 227 -15.13 -23.84 -6.46
C ALA A 227 -14.17 -24.38 -7.54
N GLU A 228 -14.49 -24.17 -8.82
CA GLU A 228 -13.77 -24.74 -9.95
C GLU A 228 -12.77 -23.74 -10.56
N PHE A 229 -11.49 -24.13 -10.59
CA PHE A 229 -10.37 -23.29 -11.06
C PHE A 229 -10.41 -22.92 -12.54
N ASP A 230 -11.09 -23.69 -13.37
CA ASP A 230 -11.22 -23.44 -14.82
C ASP A 230 -11.97 -22.12 -15.11
N LYS A 231 -12.74 -21.60 -14.14
CA LYS A 231 -13.42 -20.30 -14.22
C LYS A 231 -12.49 -19.12 -13.95
N LEU A 232 -11.29 -19.33 -13.40
CA LEU A 232 -10.36 -18.27 -13.01
C LEU A 232 -9.98 -17.32 -14.15
N PRO A 233 -9.61 -17.78 -15.36
CA PRO A 233 -9.23 -16.86 -16.44
C PRO A 233 -10.37 -15.90 -16.81
N ALA A 234 -11.59 -16.44 -16.93
CA ALA A 234 -12.78 -15.65 -17.24
C ALA A 234 -13.16 -14.69 -16.10
N TYR A 235 -12.99 -15.11 -14.84
CA TYR A 235 -13.18 -14.25 -13.68
C TYR A 235 -12.19 -13.09 -13.67
N MET A 236 -10.89 -13.36 -13.85
CA MET A 236 -9.83 -12.35 -13.84
C MET A 236 -10.02 -11.32 -14.96
N ALA A 237 -10.46 -11.76 -16.14
CA ALA A 237 -10.74 -10.85 -17.27
C ALA A 237 -11.88 -9.86 -16.99
N LYS A 238 -12.82 -10.21 -16.10
CA LYS A 238 -13.97 -9.35 -15.73
C LYS A 238 -13.65 -8.30 -14.69
N GLN A 239 -12.50 -8.37 -14.02
CA GLN A 239 -12.15 -7.48 -12.89
C GLN A 239 -11.93 -6.02 -13.29
N ARG A 240 -11.67 -5.76 -14.58
CA ARG A 240 -11.50 -4.41 -15.17
C ARG A 240 -10.56 -3.54 -14.33
N ASP A 241 -9.37 -4.06 -14.05
CA ASP A 241 -8.36 -3.35 -13.24
C ASP A 241 -7.82 -2.09 -13.93
N ASN A 242 -7.96 -1.98 -15.26
CA ASN A 242 -7.51 -0.85 -16.09
C ASN A 242 -6.06 -0.46 -15.79
N LEU A 243 -5.13 -1.17 -16.41
CA LEU A 243 -3.70 -1.03 -16.15
C LEU A 243 -3.01 -0.25 -17.27
N VAL A 244 -1.96 0.46 -16.92
CA VAL A 244 -1.00 1.06 -17.84
C VAL A 244 0.37 0.53 -17.44
N LEU A 245 1.07 -0.12 -18.37
CA LEU A 245 2.44 -0.56 -18.14
C LEU A 245 3.40 0.62 -18.20
N TRP A 246 4.61 0.41 -17.68
CA TRP A 246 5.63 1.46 -17.60
C TRP A 246 6.00 2.08 -18.95
N ASP A 247 5.87 1.30 -20.03
CA ASP A 247 6.07 1.71 -21.43
C ASP A 247 4.84 2.40 -22.07
N GLY A 248 3.75 2.58 -21.32
CA GLY A 248 2.50 3.17 -21.76
C GLY A 248 1.47 2.17 -22.31
N THR A 249 1.81 0.88 -22.43
CA THR A 249 0.90 -0.15 -22.92
C THR A 249 -0.32 -0.28 -22.00
N LYS A 250 -1.53 -0.15 -22.56
CA LYS A 250 -2.78 -0.28 -21.80
C LYS A 250 -3.26 -1.73 -21.76
N LYS A 251 -3.73 -2.17 -20.60
CA LYS A 251 -4.37 -3.47 -20.36
C LYS A 251 -5.68 -3.29 -19.61
N LYS A 252 -6.64 -4.18 -19.84
CA LYS A 252 -7.98 -4.09 -19.23
C LYS A 252 -8.01 -4.72 -17.85
N SER A 253 -7.22 -5.77 -17.64
CA SER A 253 -7.21 -6.54 -16.38
C SER A 253 -5.86 -7.22 -16.14
N PHE A 254 -5.68 -7.78 -14.94
CA PHE A 254 -4.57 -8.69 -14.67
C PHE A 254 -4.53 -9.91 -15.60
N ALA A 255 -5.69 -10.40 -16.10
CA ALA A 255 -5.71 -11.54 -17.01
C ALA A 255 -4.90 -11.28 -18.29
N ASP A 256 -4.81 -10.02 -18.75
CA ASP A 256 -4.04 -9.66 -19.94
C ASP A 256 -2.51 -9.71 -19.72
N LEU A 257 -2.09 -9.88 -18.47
CA LEU A 257 -0.69 -10.04 -18.03
C LEU A 257 -0.38 -11.49 -17.62
N MET A 258 -1.39 -12.38 -17.61
CA MET A 258 -1.29 -13.71 -17.03
C MET A 258 -1.42 -14.82 -18.07
N GLU A 259 -0.60 -15.85 -17.94
CA GLU A 259 -0.81 -17.14 -18.60
C GLU A 259 -1.36 -18.14 -17.58
N PHE A 260 -2.46 -18.81 -17.91
CA PHE A 260 -3.08 -19.84 -17.08
C PHE A 260 -2.80 -21.23 -17.67
N LYS A 261 -2.14 -22.10 -16.90
CA LYS A 261 -1.83 -23.49 -17.28
C LYS A 261 -2.37 -24.43 -16.21
N GLY A 262 -3.67 -24.74 -16.32
CA GLY A 262 -4.41 -25.41 -15.26
C GLY A 262 -4.37 -24.58 -13.98
N ARG A 263 -3.74 -25.12 -12.94
CA ARG A 263 -3.59 -24.44 -11.63
C ARG A 263 -2.35 -23.55 -11.53
N ARG A 264 -1.45 -23.59 -12.51
CA ARG A 264 -0.25 -22.73 -12.55
C ARG A 264 -0.59 -21.41 -13.24
N ILE A 265 -0.21 -20.29 -12.62
CA ILE A 265 -0.37 -18.95 -13.14
C ILE A 265 1.02 -18.32 -13.29
N LEU A 266 1.27 -17.71 -14.46
CA LEU A 266 2.49 -16.97 -14.75
C LEU A 266 2.14 -15.50 -15.00
N MET A 267 2.85 -14.57 -14.38
CA MET A 267 2.75 -13.13 -14.65
C MET A 267 4.15 -12.55 -14.79
N LYS A 268 4.69 -12.58 -16.01
CA LYS A 268 6.10 -12.20 -16.25
C LYS A 268 6.36 -10.70 -16.14
N THR A 269 5.32 -9.88 -16.23
CA THR A 269 5.43 -8.43 -16.06
C THR A 269 5.84 -8.10 -14.62
N PRO A 270 6.97 -7.43 -14.40
CA PRO A 270 7.38 -6.94 -13.08
C PRO A 270 6.29 -6.07 -12.45
N VAL A 271 5.97 -6.28 -11.16
CA VAL A 271 4.88 -5.51 -10.52
C VAL A 271 5.16 -4.01 -10.43
N GLU A 272 6.44 -3.62 -10.39
CA GLU A 272 6.92 -2.24 -10.41
C GLU A 272 6.78 -1.57 -11.78
N ASP A 273 6.40 -2.34 -12.80
CA ASP A 273 6.10 -1.84 -14.15
C ASP A 273 4.60 -1.67 -14.40
N ILE A 274 3.76 -1.88 -13.37
CA ILE A 274 2.30 -1.81 -13.49
C ILE A 274 1.78 -0.56 -12.78
N LEU A 275 1.06 0.28 -13.51
CA LEU A 275 0.29 1.41 -12.98
C LEU A 275 -1.20 1.09 -13.06
N PHE A 276 -1.92 1.30 -11.96
CA PHE A 276 -3.37 1.10 -11.88
C PHE A 276 -4.09 2.42 -12.19
N ALA A 277 -5.14 2.39 -13.01
CA ALA A 277 -6.03 3.53 -13.10
C ALA A 277 -6.80 3.67 -11.77
N PRO A 278 -6.91 4.88 -11.20
CA PRO A 278 -7.81 5.14 -10.09
C PRO A 278 -9.24 4.74 -10.46
N LYS A 279 -9.99 4.21 -9.47
CA LYS A 279 -11.40 3.88 -9.61
C LYS A 279 -12.27 5.05 -9.15
#